data_AF-A0A091BWI5-F1
#
_entry.id   AF-A0A091BWI5-F1
#
_cell.length_a   1.000
_cell.length_b   1.000
_cell.length_c   1.000
_cell.angle_alpha   90.00
_cell.angle_beta   90.00
_cell.angle_gamma   90.00
#
_symmetry.space_group_name_H-M   'P 1'
#
loop_
_entity.id
_entity.type
_entity.pdbx_description
1 polymer ?
#
loop_
_entity_poly.entity_id
_entity_poly.type
_entity_poly.pdbx_seq_one_letter_code
_entity_poly.pdbx_strand_id
1 'polypeptide(L)'
;MVLTVCGGALALNQHSQHKHTSVTASQHLHRGTKSKSTSSSAKKKEGDKRLDLFQLPNEKKITNDLVKDGKTIVDSRQVSKEASQLDFAALAQGDFSSLAGTWQDANGFTFEFSPEGIVSENGRLTLSALAYDDKGEAVSQVSSQRGGGFILYYYAAGNQIPNWHFDITDSDPSDYGRDRLFATQLSRFDYESTQQFVNSVFYKVSNNYSKVSQTESESAETSKEETKQDLQNGETTTDEQASDTQENTQNDVKTDE
;
A
#
# COMPACT_ATOMS: atom_id res chain seq x y z
N MET A 1 26.83 29.65 -51.72
CA MET A 1 25.89 30.53 -52.44
C MET A 1 24.54 29.83 -52.36
N VAL A 2 23.45 30.35 -51.79
CA VAL A 2 23.01 31.73 -51.57
C VAL A 2 22.18 31.79 -50.28
N LEU A 3 22.44 32.82 -49.46
CA LEU A 3 21.60 33.34 -48.38
C LEU A 3 20.36 34.02 -48.95
N THR A 4 19.19 33.92 -48.32
CA THR A 4 18.27 35.08 -48.19
C THR A 4 17.38 34.96 -46.96
N VAL A 5 17.16 36.13 -46.36
CA VAL A 5 16.60 36.48 -45.04
C VAL A 5 15.20 37.09 -45.21
N CYS A 6 14.54 37.38 -44.06
CA CYS A 6 13.42 38.28 -43.79
C CYS A 6 12.07 37.58 -43.66
N GLY A 7 11.23 37.80 -42.64
CA GLY A 7 11.19 38.82 -41.59
C GLY A 7 9.71 39.09 -41.25
N GLY A 8 9.39 39.47 -40.01
CA GLY A 8 8.07 40.03 -39.68
C GLY A 8 7.51 39.63 -38.32
N ALA A 9 7.75 40.47 -37.31
CA ALA A 9 7.06 40.45 -36.03
C ALA A 9 5.74 41.22 -36.12
N LEU A 10 4.70 40.77 -35.40
CA LEU A 10 3.57 41.60 -34.98
C LEU A 10 3.16 41.19 -33.55
N ALA A 11 3.37 42.12 -32.61
CA ALA A 11 2.80 42.09 -31.27
C ALA A 11 1.56 42.97 -31.22
N LEU A 12 0.50 42.53 -30.53
CA LEU A 12 -0.62 43.39 -30.12
C LEU A 12 -0.96 43.14 -28.66
N ASN A 13 -0.81 44.22 -27.90
CA ASN A 13 -1.12 44.41 -26.50
C ASN A 13 -2.54 44.98 -26.40
N GLN A 14 -3.41 44.42 -25.55
CA GLN A 14 -4.64 45.10 -25.15
C GLN A 14 -4.84 44.97 -23.63
N HIS A 15 -4.72 46.12 -22.98
CA HIS A 15 -5.11 46.43 -21.62
C HIS A 15 -6.50 47.08 -21.68
N SER A 16 -7.45 46.67 -20.86
CA SER A 16 -8.68 47.44 -20.62
C SER A 16 -9.02 47.48 -19.14
N GLN A 17 -9.09 48.70 -18.62
CA GLN A 17 -9.43 49.08 -17.25
C GLN A 17 -10.88 49.57 -17.24
N HIS A 18 -11.70 49.12 -16.29
CA HIS A 18 -12.93 49.82 -15.91
C HIS A 18 -13.13 49.83 -14.39
N LYS A 19 -12.73 50.97 -13.82
CA LYS A 19 -13.31 51.84 -12.78
C LYS A 19 -14.23 51.26 -11.67
N HIS A 20 -13.90 51.74 -10.47
CA HIS A 20 -14.61 51.66 -9.20
C HIS A 20 -15.97 52.39 -9.17
N THR A 21 -16.90 51.85 -8.36
CA THR A 21 -17.89 52.63 -7.62
C THR A 21 -18.19 51.93 -6.29
N SER A 22 -17.94 52.61 -5.16
CA SER A 22 -18.38 52.17 -3.83
C SER A 22 -19.75 52.74 -3.52
N VAL A 23 -20.61 51.95 -2.86
CA VAL A 23 -21.67 52.47 -2.00
C VAL A 23 -21.66 51.69 -0.69
N THR A 24 -21.50 52.43 0.39
CA THR A 24 -21.53 52.01 1.80
C THR A 24 -22.98 51.86 2.28
N ALA A 25 -23.28 50.79 3.01
CA ALA A 25 -24.29 50.81 4.09
C ALA A 25 -24.04 49.67 5.07
N SER A 26 -23.75 50.03 6.32
CA SER A 26 -23.49 49.13 7.44
C SER A 26 -24.78 48.74 8.17
N GLN A 27 -24.65 47.65 8.95
CA GLN A 27 -25.46 47.20 10.10
C GLN A 27 -26.59 46.19 9.82
N HIS A 28 -26.37 44.93 10.23
CA HIS A 28 -27.00 44.41 11.44
C HIS A 28 -26.28 43.15 11.95
N LEU A 29 -25.87 43.17 13.22
CA LEU A 29 -25.40 42.02 13.97
C LEU A 29 -26.61 41.11 14.27
N HIS A 30 -26.55 39.83 13.92
CA HIS A 30 -27.25 38.79 14.68
C HIS A 30 -26.43 37.50 14.76
N ARG A 31 -26.03 37.25 16.00
CA ARG A 31 -25.44 36.04 16.58
C ARG A 31 -26.30 34.81 16.30
N GLY A 32 -25.70 33.79 15.71
CA GLY A 32 -26.26 32.45 15.55
C GLY A 32 -25.15 31.41 15.42
N THR A 33 -24.77 30.81 16.53
CA THR A 33 -23.86 29.67 16.62
C THR A 33 -24.43 28.46 15.88
N LYS A 34 -23.78 28.03 14.80
CA LYS A 34 -23.89 26.66 14.27
C LYS A 34 -22.51 26.17 13.86
N SER A 35 -21.94 25.37 14.74
CA SER A 35 -20.88 24.41 14.45
C SER A 35 -21.29 23.55 13.27
N LYS A 36 -20.59 23.69 12.14
CA LYS A 36 -20.65 22.75 11.02
C LYS A 36 -19.35 21.97 11.00
N SER A 37 -19.33 20.89 11.77
CA SER A 37 -18.37 19.80 11.60
C SER A 37 -18.52 19.28 10.17
N THR A 38 -17.52 19.57 9.34
CA THR A 38 -17.34 18.88 8.06
C THR A 38 -16.32 17.79 8.31
N SER A 39 -16.82 16.61 8.71
CA SER A 39 -16.06 15.36 8.64
C SER A 39 -15.89 15.00 7.16
N SER A 40 -14.88 15.56 6.51
CA SER A 40 -14.43 15.08 5.22
C SER A 40 -13.64 13.79 5.44
N SER A 41 -14.34 12.66 5.43
CA SER A 41 -13.72 11.35 5.17
C SER A 41 -13.22 11.36 3.72
N ALA A 42 -12.07 11.97 3.49
CA ALA A 42 -11.41 11.93 2.20
C ALA A 42 -10.73 10.57 2.04
N LYS A 43 -11.50 9.54 1.67
CA LYS A 43 -10.94 8.37 0.95
C LYS A 43 -10.33 8.92 -0.35
N LYS A 44 -9.02 9.18 -0.35
CA LYS A 44 -8.27 9.65 -1.52
C LYS A 44 -7.75 8.43 -2.28
N LYS A 45 -8.04 8.40 -3.59
CA LYS A 45 -7.69 7.35 -4.55
C LYS A 45 -6.19 6.98 -4.49
N GLU A 46 -5.94 5.69 -4.45
CA GLU A 46 -4.63 5.01 -4.30
C GLU A 46 -3.68 5.23 -5.51
N GLY A 47 -4.20 5.65 -6.68
CA GLY A 47 -3.47 5.58 -7.95
C GLY A 47 -2.55 6.74 -8.35
N ASP A 48 -2.68 7.95 -7.77
CA ASP A 48 -1.99 9.15 -8.31
C ASP A 48 -0.81 9.67 -7.46
N LYS A 49 -0.58 9.14 -6.25
CA LYS A 49 0.28 9.81 -5.27
C LYS A 49 1.75 9.35 -5.21
N ARG A 50 2.09 8.20 -5.77
CA ARG A 50 3.45 7.61 -5.68
C ARG A 50 3.86 6.88 -6.97
N LEU A 51 3.91 7.61 -8.08
CA LEU A 51 4.32 7.06 -9.38
C LEU A 51 5.77 6.53 -9.37
N ASP A 52 6.62 7.09 -8.50
CA ASP A 52 7.99 6.66 -8.21
C ASP A 52 8.08 5.21 -7.71
N LEU A 53 6.98 4.63 -7.22
CA LEU A 53 6.94 3.22 -6.79
C LEU A 53 6.66 2.25 -7.94
N PHE A 54 6.20 2.72 -9.09
CA PHE A 54 5.88 1.84 -10.23
C PHE A 54 6.69 2.19 -11.48
N GLN A 55 7.53 3.22 -11.38
CA GLN A 55 8.39 3.70 -12.46
C GLN A 55 9.72 4.14 -11.87
N LEU A 56 10.81 3.91 -12.61
CA LEU A 56 12.13 4.33 -12.20
C LEU A 56 12.15 5.87 -12.03
N PRO A 57 12.45 6.41 -10.83
CA PRO A 57 12.48 7.84 -10.63
C PRO A 57 13.70 8.47 -11.32
N ASN A 58 13.58 9.76 -11.67
CA ASN A 58 14.68 10.51 -12.25
C ASN A 58 15.63 10.99 -11.14
N GLU A 59 16.88 10.53 -11.18
CA GLU A 59 17.90 10.96 -10.22
C GLU A 59 18.36 12.39 -10.48
N LYS A 60 18.48 13.19 -9.41
CA LYS A 60 19.10 14.52 -9.45
C LYS A 60 20.58 14.44 -9.18
N LYS A 61 21.34 15.30 -9.87
CA LYS A 61 22.76 15.54 -9.58
C LYS A 61 22.91 16.11 -8.17
N ILE A 62 23.90 15.60 -7.47
CA ILE A 62 24.25 16.06 -6.13
C ILE A 62 24.95 17.41 -6.24
N THR A 63 24.53 18.36 -5.41
CA THR A 63 25.10 19.71 -5.33
C THR A 63 25.51 20.00 -3.89
N ASN A 64 26.39 20.99 -3.69
CA ASN A 64 26.80 21.42 -2.36
C ASN A 64 25.62 21.90 -1.50
N ASP A 65 24.60 22.49 -2.13
CA ASP A 65 23.38 22.92 -1.44
C ASP A 65 22.60 21.72 -0.91
N LEU A 66 22.42 20.67 -1.72
CA LEU A 66 21.77 19.43 -1.27
C LEU A 66 22.52 18.78 -0.11
N VAL A 67 23.85 18.73 -0.17
CA VAL A 67 24.67 18.17 0.93
C VAL A 67 24.52 19.00 2.21
N LYS A 68 24.52 20.34 2.09
CA LYS A 68 24.33 21.24 3.24
C LYS A 68 22.93 21.10 3.85
N ASP A 69 21.90 21.00 3.02
CA ASP A 69 20.52 20.81 3.45
C ASP A 69 20.35 19.44 4.11
N GLY A 70 20.93 18.39 3.51
CA GLY A 70 20.95 17.03 4.06
C GLY A 70 21.62 16.98 5.43
N LYS A 71 22.77 17.63 5.59
CA LYS A 71 23.43 17.75 6.90
C LYS A 71 22.54 18.42 7.95
N THR A 72 21.83 19.48 7.56
CA THR A 72 20.90 20.18 8.47
C THR A 72 19.75 19.27 8.92
N ILE A 73 19.21 18.45 8.01
CA ILE A 73 18.18 17.46 8.32
C ILE A 73 18.72 16.40 9.28
N VAL A 74 19.90 15.84 9.00
CA VAL A 74 20.56 14.86 9.87
C VAL A 74 20.78 15.44 11.26
N ASP A 75 21.33 16.65 11.38
CA ASP A 75 21.64 17.28 12.67
C ASP A 75 20.39 17.62 13.50
N SER A 76 19.24 17.84 12.86
CA SER A 76 17.99 18.24 13.51
C SER A 76 16.96 17.12 13.68
N ARG A 77 17.25 15.93 13.14
CA ARG A 77 16.32 14.79 13.17
C ARG A 77 15.96 14.40 14.59
N GLN A 78 14.70 14.05 14.79
CA GLN A 78 14.25 13.43 16.02
C GLN A 78 14.49 11.93 15.94
N VAL A 79 15.02 11.37 17.04
CA VAL A 79 15.21 9.93 17.19
C VAL A 79 14.41 9.49 18.39
N SER A 80 13.30 8.80 18.10
CA SER A 80 12.42 8.23 19.10
C SER A 80 13.10 7.06 19.84
N LYS A 81 12.44 6.55 20.88
CA LYS A 81 12.90 5.38 21.63
C LYS A 81 11.76 4.39 21.74
N GLU A 82 11.42 3.76 20.62
CA GLU A 82 10.41 2.71 20.55
C GLU A 82 11.09 1.34 20.51
N ALA A 83 10.42 0.32 21.05
CA ALA A 83 10.85 -1.06 20.86
C ALA A 83 10.28 -1.56 19.54
N SER A 84 11.11 -2.23 18.73
CA SER A 84 10.65 -2.82 17.48
C SER A 84 9.55 -3.86 17.75
N GLN A 85 8.55 -3.87 16.89
CA GLN A 85 7.45 -4.84 16.88
C GLN A 85 7.50 -5.76 15.65
N LEU A 86 8.51 -5.60 14.78
CA LEU A 86 8.70 -6.45 13.61
C LEU A 86 9.23 -7.83 14.02
N ASP A 87 8.58 -8.88 13.53
CA ASP A 87 9.05 -10.25 13.65
C ASP A 87 9.56 -10.74 12.28
N PHE A 88 10.87 -10.58 12.04
CA PHE A 88 11.49 -10.96 10.77
C PHE A 88 11.41 -12.46 10.48
N ALA A 89 11.42 -13.30 11.52
CA ALA A 89 11.35 -14.75 11.34
C ALA A 89 9.96 -15.20 10.89
N ALA A 90 8.90 -14.57 11.43
CA ALA A 90 7.53 -14.76 10.98
C ALA A 90 7.34 -14.22 9.54
N LEU A 91 7.85 -13.01 9.27
CA LEU A 91 7.77 -12.39 7.94
C LEU A 91 8.43 -13.23 6.84
N ALA A 92 9.55 -13.88 7.15
CA ALA A 92 10.24 -14.78 6.22
C ALA A 92 9.43 -16.05 5.92
N GLN A 93 8.49 -16.41 6.78
CA GLN A 93 7.57 -17.53 6.60
C GLN A 93 6.23 -17.11 5.97
N GLY A 94 6.06 -15.83 5.63
CA GLY A 94 4.82 -15.29 5.09
C GLY A 94 3.73 -14.99 6.13
N ASP A 95 4.07 -14.99 7.42
CA ASP A 95 3.20 -14.48 8.47
C ASP A 95 3.45 -12.98 8.64
N PHE A 96 2.48 -12.17 8.20
CA PHE A 96 2.57 -10.71 8.19
C PHE A 96 1.94 -10.06 9.42
N SER A 97 1.62 -10.83 10.47
CA SER A 97 0.95 -10.34 11.68
C SER A 97 1.66 -9.16 12.34
N SER A 98 3.01 -9.16 12.34
CA SER A 98 3.81 -8.07 12.91
C SER A 98 3.73 -6.75 12.11
N LEU A 99 3.38 -6.81 10.81
CA LEU A 99 3.16 -5.64 9.97
C LEU A 99 1.74 -5.08 10.08
N ALA A 100 0.79 -5.87 10.57
CA ALA A 100 -0.63 -5.55 10.52
C ALA A 100 -0.93 -4.15 11.08
N GLY A 101 -1.69 -3.37 10.30
CA GLY A 101 -2.01 -1.98 10.60
C GLY A 101 -1.84 -1.04 9.40
N THR A 102 -1.90 0.26 9.68
CA THR A 102 -1.69 1.32 8.69
C THR A 102 -0.32 1.96 8.89
N TRP A 103 0.43 2.05 7.80
CA TRP A 103 1.73 2.70 7.69
C TRP A 103 1.59 3.92 6.79
N GLN A 104 2.15 5.05 7.19
CA GLN A 104 1.99 6.31 6.47
C GLN A 104 3.34 7.01 6.30
N ASP A 105 3.57 7.56 5.11
CA ASP A 105 4.70 8.47 4.83
C ASP A 105 4.32 9.93 5.13
N ALA A 106 5.29 10.84 5.15
CA ALA A 106 5.00 12.25 5.45
C ALA A 106 4.15 12.95 4.38
N ASN A 107 4.05 12.36 3.18
CA ASN A 107 3.20 12.85 2.09
C ASN A 107 1.73 12.40 2.25
N GLY A 108 1.42 11.58 3.27
CA GLY A 108 0.10 11.04 3.53
C GLY A 108 -0.32 9.93 2.56
N PHE A 109 0.64 9.27 1.92
CA PHE A 109 0.43 7.99 1.26
C PHE A 109 0.48 6.88 2.31
N THR A 110 -0.34 5.84 2.14
CA THR A 110 -0.50 4.79 3.14
C THR A 110 -0.37 3.41 2.53
N PHE A 111 0.33 2.53 3.24
CA PHE A 111 0.14 1.09 3.11
C PHE A 111 -0.72 0.59 4.25
N GLU A 112 -1.58 -0.36 3.93
CA GLU A 112 -2.39 -1.08 4.90
C GLU A 112 -2.01 -2.55 4.81
N PHE A 113 -1.78 -3.19 5.96
CA PHE A 113 -1.41 -4.60 6.03
C PHE A 113 -2.36 -5.33 6.96
N SER A 114 -2.79 -6.52 6.56
CA SER A 114 -3.42 -7.53 7.40
C SER A 114 -2.40 -8.63 7.72
N PRO A 115 -2.72 -9.58 8.62
CA PRO A 115 -1.90 -10.77 8.83
C PRO A 115 -1.62 -11.57 7.55
N GLU A 116 -2.48 -11.46 6.54
CA GLU A 116 -2.35 -12.11 5.23
C GLU A 116 -1.51 -11.31 4.23
N GLY A 117 -1.05 -10.10 4.58
CA GLY A 117 -0.14 -9.29 3.77
C GLY A 117 -0.69 -7.91 3.44
N ILE A 118 -0.34 -7.38 2.26
CA ILE A 118 -0.75 -6.03 1.84
C ILE A 118 -2.25 -6.00 1.50
N VAL A 119 -2.99 -5.09 2.14
CA VAL A 119 -4.37 -4.77 1.82
C VAL A 119 -4.35 -3.78 0.67
N SER A 120 -4.86 -4.19 -0.49
CA SER A 120 -4.93 -3.35 -1.69
C SER A 120 -6.33 -3.34 -2.28
N GLU A 121 -6.73 -2.20 -2.83
CA GLU A 121 -8.05 -2.07 -3.46
C GLU A 121 -8.17 -3.05 -4.64
N ASN A 122 -9.12 -3.99 -4.54
CA ASN A 122 -9.36 -5.09 -5.48
C ASN A 122 -8.19 -6.09 -5.60
N GLY A 123 -7.34 -6.23 -4.57
CA GLY A 123 -6.25 -7.22 -4.57
C GLY A 123 -5.15 -6.96 -5.60
N ARG A 124 -4.98 -5.70 -6.02
CA ARG A 124 -4.04 -5.32 -7.09
C ARG A 124 -2.57 -5.46 -6.73
N LEU A 125 -2.24 -5.35 -5.46
CA LEU A 125 -0.89 -5.52 -4.94
C LEU A 125 -0.81 -6.83 -4.17
N THR A 126 0.30 -7.53 -4.36
CA THR A 126 0.66 -8.72 -3.58
C THR A 126 2.04 -8.50 -2.96
N LEU A 127 2.24 -9.06 -1.78
CA LEU A 127 3.47 -8.96 -1.01
C LEU A 127 4.12 -10.35 -0.92
N SER A 128 5.39 -10.46 -1.26
CA SER A 128 6.15 -11.69 -1.02
C SER A 128 6.48 -11.85 0.46
N ALA A 129 6.74 -13.10 0.87
CA ALA A 129 7.47 -13.35 2.11
C ALA A 129 8.79 -12.58 2.11
N LEU A 130 9.26 -12.24 3.31
CA LEU A 130 10.51 -11.52 3.50
C LEU A 130 11.70 -12.40 3.11
N ALA A 131 12.65 -11.80 2.41
CA ALA A 131 13.94 -12.38 2.11
C ALA A 131 15.04 -11.40 2.53
N TYR A 132 16.28 -11.88 2.49
CA TYR A 132 17.45 -11.03 2.65
C TYR A 132 18.12 -10.86 1.29
N ASP A 133 18.47 -9.63 0.94
CA ASP A 133 19.21 -9.35 -0.29
C ASP A 133 20.70 -9.75 -0.19
N ASP A 134 21.48 -9.48 -1.23
CA ASP A 134 22.91 -9.81 -1.30
C ASP A 134 23.77 -9.07 -0.26
N LYS A 135 23.22 -8.00 0.34
CA LYS A 135 23.85 -7.20 1.39
C LYS A 135 23.29 -7.52 2.78
N GLY A 136 22.37 -8.49 2.87
CA GLY A 136 21.78 -8.94 4.11
C GLY A 136 20.65 -8.05 4.63
N GLU A 137 20.07 -7.21 3.80
CA GLU A 137 18.94 -6.36 4.18
C GLU A 137 17.61 -7.08 3.99
N ALA A 138 16.72 -6.87 4.97
CA ALA A 138 15.38 -7.44 4.97
C ALA A 138 14.50 -6.73 3.93
N VAL A 139 14.04 -7.50 2.93
CA VAL A 139 13.24 -6.99 1.81
C VAL A 139 12.09 -7.93 1.44
N SER A 140 11.01 -7.35 0.93
CA SER A 140 9.95 -8.06 0.22
C SER A 140 9.74 -7.43 -1.15
N GLN A 141 9.27 -8.23 -2.10
CA GLN A 141 8.81 -7.76 -3.39
C GLN A 141 7.31 -7.44 -3.28
N VAL A 142 6.92 -6.25 -3.72
CA VAL A 142 5.52 -5.89 -3.92
C VAL A 142 5.24 -5.87 -5.41
N SER A 143 4.43 -6.80 -5.90
CA SER A 143 4.06 -6.87 -7.31
C SER A 143 2.67 -6.30 -7.56
N SER A 144 2.51 -5.67 -8.73
CA SER A 144 1.23 -5.14 -9.21
C SER A 144 0.66 -6.03 -10.32
N GLN A 145 -0.63 -6.37 -10.23
CA GLN A 145 -1.35 -7.07 -11.31
C GLN A 145 -1.38 -6.29 -12.64
N ARG A 146 -1.10 -4.97 -12.61
CA ARG A 146 -1.01 -4.12 -13.81
C ARG A 146 0.38 -4.12 -14.45
N GLY A 147 1.30 -4.94 -13.94
CA GLY A 147 2.70 -4.94 -14.31
C GLY A 147 3.53 -4.01 -13.43
N GLY A 148 4.80 -4.36 -13.28
CA GLY A 148 5.73 -3.68 -12.37
C GLY A 148 5.55 -4.08 -10.91
N GLY A 149 6.24 -3.36 -10.05
CA GLY A 149 6.34 -3.62 -8.62
C GLY A 149 7.52 -2.88 -8.03
N PHE A 150 7.66 -2.88 -6.71
CA PHE A 150 8.76 -2.21 -6.00
C PHE A 150 9.32 -3.11 -4.90
N ILE A 151 10.50 -2.75 -4.41
CA ILE A 151 11.11 -3.38 -3.25
C ILE A 151 10.64 -2.64 -2.01
N LEU A 152 10.19 -3.41 -1.01
CA LEU A 152 9.85 -2.92 0.31
C LEU A 152 10.93 -3.34 1.29
N TYR A 153 11.69 -2.37 1.79
CA TYR A 153 12.70 -2.56 2.83
C TYR A 153 12.09 -2.44 4.22
N TYR A 154 12.62 -3.22 5.15
CA TYR A 154 12.22 -3.24 6.55
C TYR A 154 13.40 -2.84 7.45
N TYR A 155 13.20 -1.82 8.29
CA TYR A 155 14.19 -1.42 9.27
C TYR A 155 13.56 -1.37 10.66
N ALA A 156 14.04 -2.24 11.55
CA ALA A 156 13.62 -2.25 12.94
C ALA A 156 14.02 -0.96 13.68
N ALA A 157 13.22 -0.60 14.68
CA ALA A 157 13.56 0.45 15.63
C ALA A 157 14.96 0.20 16.25
N GLY A 158 15.79 1.23 16.24
CA GLY A 158 17.18 1.20 16.69
C GLY A 158 18.22 0.93 15.59
N ASN A 159 17.82 0.36 14.45
CA ASN A 159 18.76 -0.01 13.39
C ASN A 159 18.86 1.07 12.32
N GLN A 160 20.03 1.67 12.11
CA GLN A 160 20.17 2.66 11.02
C GLN A 160 20.16 2.00 9.65
N ILE A 161 19.61 2.71 8.67
CA ILE A 161 19.77 2.38 7.25
C ILE A 161 21.26 2.53 6.88
N PRO A 162 21.85 1.54 6.21
CA PRO A 162 23.25 1.62 5.81
C PRO A 162 23.58 2.85 4.96
N ASN A 163 24.75 3.44 5.19
CA ASN A 163 25.15 4.68 4.53
C ASN A 163 25.30 4.56 3.00
N TRP A 164 25.52 3.35 2.47
CA TRP A 164 25.71 3.13 1.04
C TRP A 164 24.43 3.35 0.22
N HIS A 165 23.27 3.51 0.87
CA HIS A 165 22.04 3.95 0.23
C HIS A 165 21.98 5.47 -0.03
N PHE A 166 22.89 6.25 0.57
CA PHE A 166 22.85 7.70 0.56
C PHE A 166 24.11 8.26 -0.10
N ASP A 167 23.91 9.14 -1.08
CA ASP A 167 25.01 9.89 -1.70
C ASP A 167 25.03 11.37 -1.27
N ILE A 168 23.94 11.87 -0.66
CA ILE A 168 23.83 13.26 -0.17
C ILE A 168 24.26 13.34 1.31
N THR A 169 23.95 12.32 2.10
CA THR A 169 24.29 12.22 3.53
C THR A 169 25.11 10.97 3.82
N ASP A 170 25.89 10.99 4.90
CA ASP A 170 26.73 9.86 5.34
C ASP A 170 26.07 8.99 6.42
N SER A 171 24.83 9.30 6.79
CA SER A 171 24.08 8.69 7.87
C SER A 171 22.58 8.73 7.58
N ASP A 172 21.85 7.85 8.26
CA ASP A 172 20.40 7.74 8.18
C ASP A 172 19.71 9.02 8.71
N PRO A 173 19.04 9.81 7.85
CA PRO A 173 18.41 11.05 8.23
C PRO A 173 17.00 10.86 8.82
N SER A 174 16.48 9.63 8.84
CA SER A 174 15.13 9.33 9.34
C SER A 174 15.09 9.12 10.86
N ASP A 175 13.88 9.01 11.43
CA ASP A 175 13.70 8.62 12.82
C ASP A 175 13.92 7.11 12.96
N TYR A 176 15.19 6.72 13.07
CA TYR A 176 15.56 5.31 13.24
C TYR A 176 15.21 4.74 14.61
N GLY A 177 14.65 5.55 15.51
CA GLY A 177 14.11 5.11 16.78
C GLY A 177 12.79 4.34 16.68
N ARG A 178 12.27 4.16 15.46
CA ARG A 178 10.98 3.53 15.15
C ARG A 178 11.15 2.50 14.05
N ASP A 179 10.23 1.55 13.99
CA ASP A 179 10.11 0.66 12.85
C ASP A 179 9.76 1.47 11.61
N ARG A 180 10.42 1.16 10.49
CA ARG A 180 10.27 1.87 9.23
C ARG A 180 10.11 0.90 8.08
N LEU A 181 9.25 1.30 7.15
CA LEU A 181 9.23 0.72 5.82
C LEU A 181 9.73 1.75 4.81
N PHE A 182 10.47 1.30 3.80
CA PHE A 182 10.86 2.14 2.68
C PHE A 182 10.60 1.42 1.37
N ALA A 183 9.78 2.03 0.52
CA ALA A 183 9.41 1.50 -0.78
C ALA A 183 10.18 2.23 -1.88
N THR A 184 10.86 1.48 -2.75
CA THR A 184 11.76 2.06 -3.76
C THR A 184 11.92 1.19 -5.00
N GLN A 185 12.37 1.83 -6.07
CA GLN A 185 12.85 1.24 -7.32
C GLN A 185 14.38 1.23 -7.43
N LEU A 186 15.07 2.05 -6.63
CA LEU A 186 16.50 2.30 -6.73
C LEU A 186 17.22 1.85 -5.46
N SER A 187 18.49 1.46 -5.64
CA SER A 187 19.42 1.24 -4.53
C SER A 187 19.87 2.53 -3.86
N ARG A 188 19.80 3.68 -4.55
CA ARG A 188 20.02 5.00 -3.94
C ARG A 188 18.70 5.58 -3.45
N PHE A 189 18.61 5.89 -2.16
CA PHE A 189 17.36 6.29 -1.51
C PHE A 189 17.10 7.79 -1.54
N ASP A 190 18.15 8.60 -1.57
CA ASP A 190 18.09 10.07 -1.62
C ASP A 190 18.27 10.62 -3.04
N TYR A 191 17.65 9.96 -4.01
CA TYR A 191 17.83 10.22 -5.44
C TYR A 191 17.44 11.65 -5.86
N GLU A 192 16.53 12.30 -5.12
CA GLU A 192 16.14 13.70 -5.37
C GLU A 192 16.73 14.66 -4.34
N SER A 193 16.60 14.34 -3.05
CA SER A 193 17.11 15.11 -1.91
C SER A 193 16.97 14.29 -0.64
N THR A 194 17.70 14.63 0.42
CA THR A 194 17.51 14.04 1.76
C THR A 194 16.07 14.24 2.26
N GLN A 195 15.44 15.39 1.97
CA GLN A 195 14.05 15.64 2.37
C GLN A 195 13.06 14.73 1.64
N GLN A 196 13.29 14.46 0.35
CA GLN A 196 12.46 13.52 -0.41
C GLN A 196 12.53 12.13 0.22
N PHE A 197 13.73 11.66 0.56
CA PHE A 197 13.90 10.40 1.27
C PHE A 197 13.12 10.40 2.61
N VAL A 198 13.37 11.37 3.49
CA VAL A 198 12.72 11.46 4.81
C VAL A 198 11.19 11.47 4.69
N ASN A 199 10.66 12.18 3.69
CA ASN A 199 9.21 12.25 3.45
C ASN A 199 8.61 10.95 2.92
N SER A 200 9.43 10.06 2.38
CA SER A 200 9.02 8.80 1.74
C SER A 200 9.17 7.59 2.66
N VAL A 201 9.72 7.77 3.87
CA VAL A 201 9.79 6.74 4.90
C VAL A 201 8.42 6.56 5.56
N PHE A 202 7.97 5.32 5.63
CA PHE A 202 6.70 4.97 6.26
C PHE A 202 6.91 4.61 7.72
N TYR A 203 6.05 5.15 8.57
CA TYR A 203 5.94 4.78 9.97
C TYR A 203 4.55 4.23 10.26
N LYS A 204 4.45 3.31 11.21
CA LYS A 204 3.16 2.81 11.69
C LYS A 204 2.39 3.95 12.37
N VAL A 205 1.15 4.17 11.93
CA VAL A 205 0.24 5.20 12.49
C VAL A 205 -1.00 4.61 13.14
N SER A 206 -1.28 3.32 12.90
CA SER A 206 -2.42 2.61 13.48
C SER A 206 -2.17 1.11 13.46
N ASN A 207 -2.64 0.38 14.47
CA ASN A 207 -2.69 -1.08 14.47
C ASN A 207 -3.93 -1.62 13.73
N ASN A 208 -4.87 -0.75 13.36
CA ASN A 208 -6.06 -1.14 12.62
C ASN A 208 -5.77 -1.20 11.12
N TYR A 209 -6.40 -2.17 10.47
CA TYR A 209 -6.49 -2.29 9.03
C TYR A 209 -7.93 -2.65 8.62
N SER A 210 -8.28 -2.35 7.38
CA SER A 210 -9.56 -2.64 6.75
C SER A 210 -9.60 -4.14 6.44
N LYS A 211 -10.55 -4.86 7.04
CA LYS A 211 -10.90 -6.21 6.59
C LYS A 211 -11.60 -6.11 5.24
N VAL A 212 -10.85 -5.98 4.16
CA VAL A 212 -11.41 -6.16 2.82
C VAL A 212 -11.69 -7.64 2.69
N SER A 213 -12.96 -8.02 2.76
CA SER A 213 -13.41 -9.40 2.52
C SER A 213 -12.98 -9.81 1.11
N GLN A 214 -11.93 -10.61 1.00
CA GLN A 214 -11.66 -11.40 -0.19
C GLN A 214 -12.73 -12.50 -0.25
N THR A 215 -13.94 -12.14 -0.67
CA THR A 215 -15.06 -13.08 -0.78
C THR A 215 -15.77 -12.82 -2.09
N GLU A 216 -15.12 -13.15 -3.22
CA GLU A 216 -15.76 -13.35 -4.52
C GLU A 216 -14.74 -13.94 -5.50
N SER A 217 -14.34 -15.19 -5.29
CA SER A 217 -13.64 -15.98 -6.33
C SER A 217 -13.77 -17.50 -6.18
N GLU A 218 -14.18 -18.02 -5.02
CA GLU A 218 -14.12 -19.47 -4.75
C GLU A 218 -15.49 -20.14 -4.52
N SER A 219 -16.58 -19.49 -4.94
CA SER A 219 -17.94 -20.05 -4.81
C SER A 219 -18.67 -20.25 -6.15
N ALA A 220 -17.99 -20.11 -7.29
CA ALA A 220 -18.60 -20.23 -8.62
C ALA A 220 -18.43 -21.59 -9.32
N GLU A 221 -17.79 -22.59 -8.70
CA GLU A 221 -17.63 -23.93 -9.29
C GLU A 221 -18.18 -25.08 -8.44
N THR A 222 -19.35 -24.94 -7.80
CA THR A 222 -20.15 -26.12 -7.39
C THR A 222 -21.62 -25.76 -7.23
N SER A 223 -22.31 -25.43 -8.33
CA SER A 223 -23.80 -25.40 -8.36
C SER A 223 -24.33 -25.13 -9.77
N LYS A 224 -23.97 -25.99 -10.73
CA LYS A 224 -24.69 -26.11 -12.00
C LYS A 224 -24.80 -27.57 -12.40
N GLU A 225 -25.46 -28.37 -11.58
CA GLU A 225 -26.08 -29.59 -12.06
C GLU A 225 -27.38 -29.83 -11.30
N GLU A 226 -28.38 -29.01 -11.63
CA GLU A 226 -29.77 -29.37 -11.41
C GLU A 226 -30.53 -29.29 -12.75
N THR A 227 -31.06 -30.46 -13.11
CA THR A 227 -32.46 -30.60 -13.54
C THR A 227 -32.81 -30.14 -14.96
N LYS A 228 -32.66 -31.07 -15.90
CA LYS A 228 -33.65 -31.26 -16.98
C LYS A 228 -33.70 -32.73 -17.42
N GLN A 229 -34.63 -33.51 -16.88
CA GLN A 229 -35.42 -34.46 -17.67
C GLN A 229 -36.78 -34.63 -16.98
N ASP A 230 -37.83 -34.14 -17.66
CA ASP A 230 -39.21 -34.49 -17.37
C ASP A 230 -39.81 -35.09 -18.65
N LEU A 231 -40.79 -35.98 -18.43
CA LEU A 231 -41.66 -36.73 -19.35
C LEU A 231 -41.10 -37.98 -20.04
N GLN A 232 -41.46 -39.16 -19.50
CA GLN A 232 -42.48 -40.01 -20.13
C GLN A 232 -42.86 -41.23 -19.27
N ASN A 233 -44.18 -41.42 -19.15
CA ASN A 233 -44.92 -42.69 -18.88
C ASN A 233 -44.67 -43.34 -17.51
N GLY A 234 -45.64 -43.83 -16.75
CA GLY A 234 -47.01 -44.24 -16.99
C GLY A 234 -47.28 -45.34 -15.95
N GLU A 235 -48.34 -45.17 -15.16
CA GLU A 235 -49.17 -46.20 -14.48
C GLU A 235 -48.53 -47.54 -14.03
N THR A 236 -48.57 -47.83 -12.72
CA THR A 236 -49.12 -49.05 -12.04
C THR A 236 -48.47 -49.22 -10.65
N THR A 237 -49.23 -49.06 -9.54
CA THR A 237 -49.92 -50.09 -8.72
C THR A 237 -49.00 -50.88 -7.77
N THR A 238 -49.23 -50.65 -6.46
CA THR A 238 -49.23 -51.53 -5.27
C THR A 238 -48.36 -52.81 -5.27
N ASP A 239 -47.52 -52.98 -4.24
CA ASP A 239 -47.72 -54.03 -3.23
C ASP A 239 -46.79 -53.92 -2.01
N GLU A 240 -47.40 -54.06 -0.83
CA GLU A 240 -46.78 -54.37 0.45
C GLU A 240 -46.09 -55.74 0.38
N GLN A 241 -44.93 -55.91 1.04
CA GLN A 241 -44.77 -57.07 1.93
C GLN A 241 -43.59 -56.92 2.89
N ALA A 242 -43.89 -57.22 4.15
CA ALA A 242 -42.97 -57.41 5.26
C ALA A 242 -42.41 -58.86 5.28
N SER A 243 -41.54 -59.10 6.29
CA SER A 243 -40.92 -60.36 6.72
C SER A 243 -39.71 -60.83 5.89
N ASP A 244 -38.62 -61.37 6.44
CA ASP A 244 -38.38 -61.93 7.77
C ASP A 244 -36.88 -61.95 8.13
N THR A 245 -36.64 -62.04 9.43
CA THR A 245 -35.37 -62.32 10.12
C THR A 245 -34.78 -63.66 9.70
N GLN A 246 -33.45 -63.74 9.51
CA GLN A 246 -32.70 -64.94 9.88
C GLN A 246 -31.27 -64.62 10.35
N GLU A 247 -31.05 -65.01 11.60
CA GLU A 247 -29.83 -65.13 12.38
C GLU A 247 -28.97 -66.30 11.85
N ASN A 248 -27.64 -66.12 11.71
CA ASN A 248 -26.67 -67.21 11.94
C ASN A 248 -25.21 -66.73 12.10
N THR A 249 -24.71 -66.87 13.33
CA THR A 249 -23.41 -67.46 13.75
C THR A 249 -22.07 -66.88 13.27
N GLN A 250 -21.44 -66.14 14.20
CA GLN A 250 -20.14 -66.44 14.84
C GLN A 250 -19.03 -67.07 13.97
N ASN A 251 -17.89 -66.38 13.88
CA ASN A 251 -16.59 -66.93 14.30
C ASN A 251 -15.59 -65.81 14.60
N ASP A 252 -15.02 -65.96 15.79
CA ASP A 252 -14.02 -65.16 16.46
C ASP A 252 -12.67 -65.89 16.28
N VAL A 253 -11.63 -65.26 15.72
CA VAL A 253 -10.23 -65.69 15.88
C VAL A 253 -9.29 -64.48 15.90
N LYS A 254 -8.97 -64.10 17.13
CA LYS A 254 -7.68 -63.68 17.71
C LYS A 254 -6.41 -63.63 16.83
N THR A 255 -5.74 -62.48 16.96
CA THR A 255 -4.31 -62.21 17.25
C THR A 255 -3.32 -63.39 17.29
N ASP A 256 -2.13 -63.18 16.71
CA ASP A 256 -0.85 -63.29 17.45
C ASP A 256 0.35 -62.68 16.67
N GLU A 257 1.24 -62.07 17.47
CA GLU A 257 2.66 -61.68 17.30
C GLU A 257 3.14 -60.73 16.18
#